data_AF-A0A0F7VKZ8-F1
#
_entry.id   AF-A0A0F7VKZ8-F1
#
_cell.length_a   1.000
_cell.length_b   1.000
_cell.length_c   1.000
_cell.angle_alpha   90.00
_cell.angle_beta   90.00
_cell.angle_gamma   90.00
#
_symmetry.space_group_name_H-M   'P 1'
#
loop_
_entity.id
_entity.type
_entity.pdbx_description
1 polymer ?
#
loop_
_entity_poly.entity_id
_entity_poly.type
_entity_poly.pdbx_seq_one_letter_code
_entity_poly.pdbx_strand_id
1 'polypeptide(L)'
;MHTRGMQTTEQGIINPLNLPLIDTTTYSPLHEVRDEEHRDAIAADMRKRGWHGAPLVVLPDYLLSLTGVHRRSAAELAGLEEIPGVSLEDLFEACGTDLWDAINSDEEYMNASCYYDYSRVIADHLPEEVIETYGLDMH
;
A
#
# COMPACT_ATOMS: atom_id res chain seq x y z
N MET A 1 -20.66 -13.69 7.22
CA MET A 1 -20.66 -12.88 5.99
C MET A 1 -21.25 -11.51 6.31
N HIS A 2 -20.40 -10.55 6.67
CA HIS A 2 -20.79 -9.15 6.79
C HIS A 2 -19.99 -8.37 5.76
N THR A 3 -20.66 -7.96 4.69
CA THR A 3 -20.11 -7.05 3.69
C THR A 3 -19.97 -5.68 4.36
N ARG A 4 -18.78 -5.38 4.89
CA ARG A 4 -18.45 -4.06 5.43
C ARG A 4 -18.26 -3.15 4.21
N GLY A 5 -19.20 -2.23 3.98
CA GLY A 5 -19.15 -1.34 2.83
C GLY A 5 -17.81 -0.60 2.78
N MET A 6 -17.13 -0.64 1.62
CA MET A 6 -15.90 0.11 1.38
C MET A 6 -16.12 1.58 1.70
N GLN A 7 -15.42 2.08 2.73
CA GLN A 7 -15.47 3.49 3.08
C GLN A 7 -14.55 4.26 2.12
N THR A 8 -15.16 5.08 1.26
CA THR A 8 -14.46 6.12 0.51
C THR A 8 -14.44 7.38 1.37
N THR A 9 -13.26 7.92 1.67
CA THR A 9 -13.18 9.23 2.34
C THR A 9 -13.62 10.33 1.37
N GLU A 10 -13.95 11.53 1.86
CA GLU A 10 -14.32 12.69 1.02
C GLU A 10 -13.23 13.06 -0.04
N GLN A 11 -12.05 12.46 0.05
CA GLN A 11 -10.88 12.67 -0.82
C GLN A 11 -10.67 11.55 -1.85
N GLY A 12 -11.63 10.64 -2.06
CA GLY A 12 -11.52 9.59 -3.08
C GLY A 12 -10.58 8.44 -2.72
N ILE A 13 -10.12 8.39 -1.48
CA ILE A 13 -9.25 7.33 -0.94
C ILE A 13 -10.12 6.12 -0.57
N ILE A 14 -9.74 4.95 -1.06
CA ILE A 14 -10.40 3.66 -0.78
C ILE A 14 -9.65 2.98 0.36
N ASN A 15 -10.11 3.15 1.60
CA ASN A 15 -9.48 2.60 2.80
C ASN A 15 -10.52 1.83 3.63
N PRO A 16 -10.93 0.62 3.20
CA PRO A 16 -12.05 -0.11 3.80
C PRO A 16 -11.81 -0.53 5.26
N LEU A 17 -10.54 -0.66 5.66
CA LEU A 17 -10.17 -0.96 7.05
C LEU A 17 -10.13 0.30 7.93
N ASN A 18 -10.32 1.49 7.36
CA ASN A 18 -10.26 2.78 8.04
C ASN A 18 -8.98 2.95 8.87
N LEU A 19 -7.84 2.50 8.29
CA LEU A 19 -6.52 2.62 8.90
C LEU A 19 -6.09 4.09 8.97
N PRO A 20 -5.25 4.47 9.94
CA PRO A 20 -4.61 5.78 9.96
C PRO A 20 -3.89 6.06 8.64
N LEU A 21 -4.13 7.25 8.07
CA LEU A 21 -3.44 7.69 6.88
C LEU A 21 -2.16 8.44 7.28
N ILE A 22 -1.10 8.17 6.53
CA ILE A 22 0.21 8.80 6.65
C ILE A 22 0.52 9.52 5.34
N ASP A 23 1.11 10.71 5.40
CA ASP A 23 1.68 11.35 4.21
C ASP A 23 3.01 10.69 3.86
N THR A 24 3.07 10.13 2.65
CA THR A 24 4.20 9.34 2.14
C THR A 24 4.96 10.06 1.03
N THR A 25 4.76 11.37 0.86
CA THR A 25 5.39 12.16 -0.20
C THR A 25 6.91 12.00 -0.24
N THR A 26 7.58 11.75 0.89
CA THR A 26 9.04 11.58 0.97
C THR A 26 9.55 10.13 0.81
N TYR A 27 8.66 9.16 0.63
CA TYR A 27 9.03 7.74 0.65
C TYR A 27 9.67 7.32 -0.68
N SER A 28 10.43 6.22 -0.72
CA SER A 28 10.91 5.64 -1.98
C SER A 28 9.99 4.49 -2.39
N PRO A 29 9.74 4.25 -3.68
CA PRO A 29 9.08 3.03 -4.12
C PRO A 29 10.04 1.83 -4.03
N LEU A 30 9.51 0.63 -3.79
CA LEU A 30 10.28 -0.62 -3.75
C LEU A 30 11.02 -0.90 -5.08
N HIS A 31 10.48 -0.43 -6.20
CA HIS A 31 11.09 -0.57 -7.52
C HIS A 31 10.72 0.60 -8.44
N GLU A 32 11.34 0.66 -9.62
CA GLU A 32 11.07 1.69 -10.63
C GLU A 32 9.76 1.47 -11.39
N VAL A 33 9.21 2.53 -11.98
CA VAL A 33 8.04 2.46 -12.87
C VAL A 33 8.39 1.64 -14.12
N ARG A 34 7.66 0.56 -14.38
CA ARG A 34 7.87 -0.32 -15.55
C ARG A 34 6.96 -0.01 -16.74
N ASP A 35 5.89 0.74 -16.50
CA ASP A 35 4.89 1.11 -17.51
C ASP A 35 4.57 2.60 -17.39
N GLU A 36 5.25 3.40 -18.22
CA GLU A 36 5.11 4.85 -18.19
C GLU A 36 3.77 5.33 -18.75
N GLU A 37 3.20 4.63 -19.73
CA GLU A 37 1.90 4.98 -20.31
C GLU A 37 0.80 4.83 -19.27
N HIS A 38 0.82 3.73 -18.51
CA HIS A 38 -0.10 3.52 -17.40
C HIS A 38 0.05 4.61 -16.31
N ARG A 39 1.29 4.94 -15.92
CA ARG A 39 1.57 6.03 -14.98
C ARG A 39 0.99 7.36 -15.48
N ASP A 40 1.22 7.71 -16.75
CA ASP A 40 0.82 9.00 -17.31
C ASP A 40 -0.71 9.12 -17.39
N ALA A 41 -1.41 8.01 -17.68
CA ALA A 41 -2.86 7.94 -17.63
C ALA A 41 -3.38 8.21 -16.20
N ILE A 42 -2.76 7.61 -15.17
CA ILE A 42 -3.09 7.87 -13.76
C ILE A 42 -2.82 9.35 -13.43
N ALA A 43 -1.69 9.92 -13.87
CA ALA A 43 -1.34 11.31 -13.58
C ALA A 43 -2.35 12.29 -14.19
N ALA A 44 -2.80 12.03 -15.43
CA ALA A 44 -3.83 12.82 -16.09
C ALA A 44 -5.19 12.76 -15.37
N ASP A 45 -5.52 11.63 -14.76
CA ASP A 45 -6.70 11.47 -13.93
C ASP A 45 -6.55 12.20 -12.58
N MET A 46 -5.42 12.03 -11.90
CA MET A 46 -5.12 12.69 -10.62
C MET A 46 -5.14 14.21 -10.71
N ARG A 47 -4.68 14.80 -11.83
CA ARG A 47 -4.79 16.27 -12.06
C ARG A 47 -6.23 16.78 -12.05
N LYS A 48 -7.22 15.93 -12.36
CA LYS A 48 -8.63 16.33 -12.43
C LYS A 48 -9.35 16.19 -11.10
N ARG A 49 -9.02 15.17 -10.31
CA ARG A 49 -9.80 14.77 -9.13
C ARG A 49 -8.99 14.46 -7.87
N GLY A 50 -7.69 14.74 -7.87
CA GLY A 50 -6.80 14.40 -6.77
C GLY A 50 -6.47 12.91 -6.72
N TRP A 51 -6.00 12.44 -5.57
CA TRP A 51 -5.77 11.01 -5.36
C TRP A 51 -7.08 10.22 -5.52
N HIS A 52 -7.01 9.08 -6.18
CA HIS A 52 -8.14 8.18 -6.28
C HIS A 52 -7.69 6.72 -6.23
N GLY A 53 -8.32 5.93 -5.37
CA GLY A 53 -7.98 4.52 -5.15
C GLY A 53 -7.42 4.27 -3.76
N ALA A 54 -6.89 3.06 -3.54
CA ALA A 54 -6.30 2.68 -2.26
C ALA A 54 -5.11 3.56 -1.88
N PRO A 55 -4.83 3.77 -0.58
CA PRO A 55 -3.56 4.32 -0.14
C PRO A 55 -2.41 3.36 -0.50
N LEU A 56 -1.18 3.87 -0.51
CA LEU A 56 0.02 3.05 -0.62
C LEU A 56 0.21 2.21 0.65
N VAL A 57 0.71 0.99 0.53
CA VAL A 57 1.16 0.23 1.71
C VAL A 57 2.65 0.45 1.88
N VAL A 58 3.05 0.87 3.07
CA VAL A 58 4.40 1.35 3.35
C VAL A 58 5.03 0.68 4.57
N LEU A 59 6.35 0.80 4.66
CA LEU A 59 7.15 0.56 5.86
C LEU A 59 7.66 1.92 6.36
N PRO A 60 7.00 2.55 7.35
CA PRO A 60 7.31 3.90 7.79
C PRO A 60 8.77 4.09 8.23
N ASP A 61 9.30 3.14 8.99
CA ASP A 61 10.67 3.20 9.53
C ASP A 61 11.76 3.20 8.45
N TYR A 62 11.42 2.72 7.25
CA TYR A 62 12.33 2.66 6.10
C TYR A 62 12.03 3.74 5.05
N LEU A 63 11.00 4.55 5.27
CA LEU A 63 10.45 5.49 4.27
C LEU A 63 10.25 4.79 2.91
N LEU A 64 9.70 3.56 2.92
CA LEU A 64 9.58 2.71 1.74
C LEU A 64 8.11 2.38 1.44
N SER A 65 7.71 2.49 0.17
CA SER A 65 6.41 2.05 -0.32
C SER A 65 6.53 0.70 -1.00
N LEU A 66 5.82 -0.31 -0.46
CA LEU A 66 5.78 -1.66 -1.01
C LEU A 66 4.88 -1.73 -2.25
N THR A 67 3.79 -0.97 -2.26
CA THR A 67 2.80 -1.00 -3.35
C THR A 67 2.74 0.34 -4.09
N GLY A 68 2.03 0.35 -5.22
CA GLY A 68 1.58 1.56 -5.89
C GLY A 68 2.66 2.46 -6.49
N VAL A 69 3.78 1.91 -6.93
CA VAL A 69 4.87 2.61 -7.65
C VAL A 69 4.36 3.57 -8.76
N HIS A 70 3.43 3.13 -9.60
CA HIS A 70 2.84 3.96 -10.66
C HIS A 70 1.97 5.08 -10.09
N ARG A 71 1.16 4.81 -9.06
CA ARG A 71 0.30 5.80 -8.40
C ARG A 71 1.12 6.89 -7.71
N ARG A 72 2.20 6.48 -7.03
CA ARG A 72 3.15 7.41 -6.41
C ARG A 72 3.76 8.34 -7.46
N SER A 73 4.37 7.77 -8.50
CA SER A 73 5.02 8.55 -9.56
C SER A 73 4.00 9.42 -10.31
N ALA A 74 2.78 8.93 -10.51
CA ALA A 74 1.69 9.71 -11.10
C ALA A 74 1.25 10.88 -10.23
N ALA A 75 1.20 10.73 -8.91
CA ALA A 75 0.86 11.79 -7.97
C ALA A 75 1.91 12.92 -8.01
N GLU A 76 3.20 12.56 -8.05
CA GLU A 76 4.30 13.50 -8.23
C GLU A 76 4.16 14.27 -9.57
N LEU A 77 3.89 13.56 -10.68
CA LEU A 77 3.65 14.19 -11.99
C LEU A 77 2.39 15.05 -12.05
N ALA A 78 1.38 14.72 -11.25
CA ALA A 78 0.15 15.48 -11.11
C ALA A 78 0.30 16.70 -10.19
N GLY A 79 1.41 16.79 -9.44
CA GLY A 79 1.68 17.88 -8.51
C GLY A 79 0.83 17.80 -7.24
N LEU A 80 0.47 16.59 -6.79
CA LEU A 80 -0.22 16.44 -5.50
C LEU A 80 0.76 16.73 -4.35
N GLU A 81 0.27 17.46 -3.34
CA GLU A 81 1.07 17.84 -2.17
C GLU A 81 1.16 16.73 -1.12
N GLU A 82 0.17 15.83 -1.08
CA GLU A 82 0.08 14.72 -0.15
C GLU A 82 -0.16 13.41 -0.90
N ILE A 83 0.55 12.36 -0.50
CA ILE A 83 0.41 11.00 -1.04
C ILE A 83 -0.03 10.07 0.11
N PRO A 84 -1.28 9.57 0.12
CA PRO A 84 -1.78 8.80 1.23
C PRO A 84 -1.18 7.39 1.27
N GLY A 85 -0.67 7.00 2.42
CA GLY A 85 -0.24 5.64 2.73
C GLY A 85 -0.81 5.11 4.04
N VAL A 86 -0.69 3.80 4.23
CA VAL A 86 -1.00 3.05 5.46
C VAL A 86 0.18 2.14 5.79
N SER A 87 0.45 1.95 7.08
CA SER A 87 1.50 1.02 7.53
C SER A 87 1.13 -0.43 7.21
N LEU A 88 2.09 -1.24 6.77
CA LEU A 88 1.91 -2.68 6.68
C LEU A 88 1.58 -3.28 8.05
N GLU A 89 2.18 -2.76 9.11
CA GLU A 89 1.95 -3.20 10.49
C GLU A 89 0.51 -2.97 10.94
N ASP A 90 -0.02 -1.74 10.76
CA ASP A 90 -1.43 -1.42 11.08
C ASP A 90 -2.42 -2.29 10.29
N LEU A 91 -2.06 -2.65 9.05
CA LEU A 91 -2.88 -3.50 8.19
C LEU A 91 -2.93 -4.95 8.73
N PHE A 92 -1.80 -5.48 9.19
CA PHE A 92 -1.74 -6.77 9.89
C PHE A 92 -2.52 -6.73 11.21
N GLU A 93 -2.33 -5.69 12.02
CA GLU A 93 -3.04 -5.50 13.29
C GLU A 93 -4.56 -5.47 13.08
N ALA A 94 -5.03 -4.74 12.07
CA ALA A 94 -6.45 -4.68 11.71
C ALA A 94 -7.03 -6.03 11.24
N CYS A 95 -6.17 -6.95 10.78
CA CYS A 95 -6.53 -8.33 10.45
C CYS A 95 -6.35 -9.30 11.64
N GLY A 96 -5.94 -8.80 12.82
CA GLY A 96 -5.79 -9.58 14.04
C GLY A 96 -4.49 -10.38 14.12
N THR A 97 -3.47 -10.00 13.35
CA THR A 97 -2.13 -10.62 13.37
C THR A 97 -1.08 -9.55 13.70
N ASP A 98 -0.09 -9.90 14.51
CA ASP A 98 1.09 -9.05 14.69
C ASP A 98 2.13 -9.39 13.61
N LEU A 99 2.51 -8.41 12.79
CA LEU A 99 3.43 -8.58 11.67
C LEU A 99 4.80 -9.09 12.14
N TRP A 100 5.34 -8.50 13.20
CA TRP A 100 6.70 -8.78 13.65
C TRP A 100 6.78 -10.09 14.40
N ASP A 101 5.76 -10.46 15.17
CA ASP A 101 5.66 -11.79 15.76
C ASP A 101 5.55 -12.86 14.67
N ALA A 102 4.75 -12.64 13.61
CA ALA A 102 4.65 -13.57 12.49
C ALA A 102 6.03 -13.77 11.81
N ILE A 103 6.71 -12.67 11.45
CA ILE A 103 8.05 -12.71 10.83
C ILE A 103 9.08 -13.37 11.75
N ASN A 104 9.15 -13.02 13.03
CA ASN A 104 10.16 -13.54 13.95
C ASN A 104 9.91 -15.00 14.35
N SER A 105 8.69 -15.50 14.16
CA SER A 105 8.32 -16.90 14.44
C SER A 105 8.69 -17.87 13.33
N ASP A 106 9.03 -17.38 12.13
CA ASP A 106 9.34 -18.18 10.96
C ASP A 106 10.66 -17.73 10.29
N GLU A 107 11.65 -18.63 10.25
CA GLU A 107 12.97 -18.33 9.68
C GLU A 107 12.91 -17.96 8.20
N GLU A 108 11.94 -18.49 7.45
CA GLU A 108 11.76 -18.19 6.04
C GLU A 108 11.26 -16.76 5.83
N TYR A 109 10.29 -16.32 6.63
CA TYR A 109 9.80 -14.93 6.60
C TYR A 109 10.89 -13.96 7.01
N MET A 110 11.61 -14.27 8.08
CA MET A 110 12.72 -13.44 8.55
C MET A 110 13.82 -13.29 7.50
N ASN A 111 14.14 -14.36 6.76
CA ASN A 111 15.11 -14.30 5.67
C ASN A 111 14.59 -13.46 4.50
N ALA A 112 13.34 -13.67 4.06
CA ALA A 112 12.74 -12.93 2.97
C ALA A 112 12.61 -11.43 3.27
N SER A 113 12.23 -11.05 4.49
CA SER A 113 12.06 -9.65 4.89
C SER A 113 13.37 -8.85 4.85
N CYS A 114 14.53 -9.51 4.98
CA CYS A 114 15.85 -8.88 4.81
C CYS A 114 16.07 -8.33 3.39
N TYR A 115 15.31 -8.83 2.41
CA TYR A 115 15.31 -8.38 1.02
C TYR A 115 14.06 -7.55 0.68
N TYR A 116 13.31 -7.09 1.69
CA TYR A 116 12.01 -6.44 1.55
C TYR A 116 10.94 -7.29 0.84
N ASP A 117 11.09 -8.61 0.84
CA ASP A 117 10.08 -9.52 0.34
C ASP A 117 9.15 -9.94 1.49
N TYR A 118 7.93 -9.38 1.46
CA TYR A 118 6.86 -9.71 2.40
C TYR A 118 5.75 -10.53 1.75
N SER A 119 5.91 -10.95 0.49
CA SER A 119 4.85 -11.56 -0.32
C SER A 119 4.22 -12.78 0.35
N ARG A 120 5.05 -13.65 0.93
CA ARG A 120 4.59 -14.88 1.57
C ARG A 120 3.89 -14.62 2.91
N VAL A 121 4.48 -13.83 3.80
CA VAL A 121 3.83 -13.50 5.09
C VAL A 121 2.51 -12.76 4.87
N ILE A 122 2.43 -11.91 3.83
CA ILE A 122 1.17 -11.28 3.38
C ILE A 122 0.16 -12.34 2.95
N ALA A 123 0.55 -13.26 2.05
CA ALA A 123 -0.36 -14.27 1.50
C ALA A 123 -0.88 -15.25 2.57
N ASP A 124 -0.04 -15.58 3.56
CA ASP A 124 -0.38 -16.55 4.59
C ASP A 124 -1.24 -15.96 5.72
N HIS A 125 -1.19 -14.63 5.94
CA HIS A 125 -1.85 -13.99 7.09
C HIS A 125 -2.96 -12.99 6.74
N LEU A 126 -2.98 -12.45 5.52
CA LEU A 126 -3.97 -11.44 5.13
C LEU A 126 -5.09 -12.03 4.29
N PRO A 127 -6.35 -11.60 4.49
CA PRO A 127 -7.45 -12.01 3.63
C PRO A 127 -7.24 -11.56 2.17
N GLU A 128 -7.63 -12.39 1.22
CA GLU A 128 -7.53 -12.12 -0.24
C GLU A 128 -8.14 -10.75 -0.62
N GLU A 129 -9.32 -10.42 -0.09
CA GLU A 129 -9.98 -9.13 -0.33
C GLU A 129 -9.12 -7.92 0.11
N VAL A 130 -8.35 -8.06 1.19
CA VAL A 130 -7.43 -7.01 1.66
C VAL A 130 -6.22 -6.93 0.73
N ILE A 131 -5.68 -8.08 0.32
CA ILE A 131 -4.55 -8.15 -0.61
C ILE A 131 -4.90 -7.43 -1.92
N GLU A 132 -6.03 -7.78 -2.52
CA GLU A 132 -6.52 -7.18 -3.77
C GLU A 132 -6.78 -5.68 -3.61
N THR A 133 -7.45 -5.27 -2.52
CA THR A 133 -7.85 -3.87 -2.33
C THR A 133 -6.64 -2.95 -2.18
N TYR A 134 -5.62 -3.37 -1.43
CA TYR A 134 -4.42 -2.56 -1.18
C TYR A 134 -3.30 -2.80 -2.21
N GLY A 135 -3.49 -3.71 -3.17
CA GLY A 135 -2.54 -4.04 -4.24
C GLY A 135 -1.28 -4.71 -3.72
N LEU A 136 -1.45 -5.67 -2.81
CA LEU A 136 -0.39 -6.45 -2.16
C LEU A 136 -0.09 -7.77 -2.88
N ASP A 137 -0.63 -7.97 -4.08
CA ASP A 137 -0.30 -9.04 -5.01
C ASP A 137 1.10 -8.82 -5.62
N MET A 138 2.11 -8.86 -4.76
CA MET A 138 3.51 -8.70 -5.15
C MET A 138 3.97 -9.96 -5.89
N HIS A 139 4.27 -9.83 -7.19
CA HIS A 139 4.73 -10.89 -8.10
C HIS A 139 6.13 -10.62 -8.66
#